data_AF-A0A9X2FG43-F1
#
_entry.id   AF-A0A9X2FG43-F1
#
_cell.length_a   1.000
_cell.length_b   1.000
_cell.length_c   1.000
_cell.angle_alpha   90.00
_cell.angle_beta   90.00
_cell.angle_gamma   90.00
#
_symmetry.space_group_name_H-M   'P 1'
#
loop_
_entity.id
_entity.type
_entity.pdbx_description
1 polymer ?
#
loop_
_entity_poly.entity_id
_entity_poly.type
_entity_poly.pdbx_seq_one_letter_code
_entity_poly.pdbx_strand_id
1 'polypeptide(L)'
;MDQMVLETQQWLNKTYGGVSGFGSITEDGKTGWSTVYGLTRALQHELGITGLVNNFGPTSKQLFNNIASTIVVGYTGNIAYIIQGGFWCKGITPGEFDGKFSTDTASAVTTMKTKAGLADTSSAVDGNFMAALLNMSSFDLLTAQGGDAKIRKMQQQLNHDYLAYTGILPCDGIYQRDTNSALIYALQAEEKLSTSTATGAYGPTTKADTPTVKQGETNNFVRILQWGLYVNNKAYTGDFDGNYDSAVVTAVKKFESDQALTTTDGTSAGVDIFMSLLTSAGNPDRSAIACDTSYQLTPE
;
A
#
# COMPACT_ATOMS: atom_id res chain seq x y z
N MET A 1 -8.73 24.61 -7.45
CA MET A 1 -9.76 23.95 -8.28
C MET A 1 -9.02 23.43 -9.49
N ASP A 2 -9.22 22.17 -9.82
CA ASP A 2 -8.67 21.53 -11.00
C ASP A 2 -9.78 21.42 -12.05
N GLN A 3 -9.52 21.95 -13.25
CA GLN A 3 -10.51 22.02 -14.32
C GLN A 3 -10.85 20.63 -14.88
N MET A 4 -9.88 19.72 -14.93
CA MET A 4 -10.08 18.37 -15.45
C MET A 4 -10.85 17.50 -14.44
N VAL A 5 -10.66 17.74 -13.15
CA VAL A 5 -11.50 17.14 -12.11
C VAL A 5 -12.94 17.64 -12.23
N LEU A 6 -13.15 18.94 -12.49
CA LEU A 6 -14.49 19.49 -12.68
C LEU A 6 -15.19 18.87 -13.89
N GLU A 7 -14.49 18.76 -15.02
CA GLU A 7 -15.01 18.10 -16.23
C GLU A 7 -15.34 16.63 -15.99
N THR A 8 -14.51 15.93 -15.21
CA THR A 8 -14.79 14.55 -14.79
C THR A 8 -16.08 14.46 -13.97
N GLN A 9 -16.26 15.35 -12.99
CA GLN A 9 -17.46 15.39 -12.15
C GLN A 9 -18.73 15.67 -12.97
N GLN A 10 -18.66 16.64 -13.88
CA GLN A 10 -19.75 16.99 -14.80
C GLN A 10 -20.11 15.84 -15.73
N TRP A 11 -19.11 15.19 -16.32
CA TRP A 11 -19.31 14.02 -17.17
C TRP A 11 -19.95 12.86 -16.39
N LEU A 12 -19.51 12.59 -15.16
CA LEU A 12 -20.10 11.57 -14.30
C LEU A 12 -21.59 11.83 -14.03
N ASN A 13 -21.95 13.05 -13.62
CA ASN A 13 -23.34 13.41 -13.38
C ASN A 13 -24.19 13.34 -14.65
N LYS A 14 -23.66 13.81 -15.78
CA LYS A 14 -24.36 13.79 -17.07
C LYS A 14 -24.61 12.36 -17.57
N THR A 15 -23.59 11.50 -17.49
CA THR A 15 -23.64 10.15 -18.05
C THR A 15 -24.38 9.17 -17.13
N TYR A 16 -24.19 9.27 -15.82
CA TYR A 16 -24.69 8.28 -14.86
C TYR A 16 -25.71 8.81 -13.86
N GLY A 17 -26.03 10.11 -13.84
CA GLY A 17 -26.99 10.67 -12.87
C GLY A 17 -28.40 10.04 -12.92
N GLY A 18 -28.77 9.44 -14.06
CA GLY A 18 -30.00 8.67 -14.22
C GLY A 18 -29.89 7.18 -13.87
N VAL A 19 -28.70 6.67 -13.56
CA VAL A 19 -28.45 5.27 -13.24
C VAL A 19 -28.84 5.00 -11.78
N SER A 20 -29.69 3.98 -11.57
CA SER A 20 -30.12 3.58 -10.24
C SER A 20 -28.91 3.18 -9.37
N GLY A 21 -28.82 3.75 -8.16
CA GLY A 21 -27.70 3.54 -7.24
C GLY A 21 -26.48 4.45 -7.47
N PHE A 22 -26.42 5.22 -8.57
CA PHE A 22 -25.32 6.14 -8.83
C PHE A 22 -25.42 7.43 -8.00
N GLY A 23 -26.61 8.02 -7.87
CA GLY A 23 -26.80 9.28 -7.14
C GLY A 23 -26.19 10.48 -7.87
N SER A 24 -25.57 11.41 -7.14
CA SER A 24 -24.96 12.63 -7.70
C SER A 24 -23.63 12.96 -7.02
N ILE A 25 -22.78 13.70 -7.71
CA ILE A 25 -21.47 14.17 -7.24
C ILE A 25 -21.46 15.70 -7.25
N THR A 26 -20.79 16.32 -6.29
CA THR A 26 -20.56 17.76 -6.29
C THR A 26 -19.56 18.15 -7.38
N GLU A 27 -19.93 19.14 -8.21
CA GLU A 27 -19.10 19.66 -9.30
C GLU A 27 -18.31 20.89 -8.84
N ASP A 28 -17.23 20.67 -8.07
CA ASP A 28 -16.43 21.74 -7.46
C ASP A 28 -14.96 21.76 -7.91
N GLY A 29 -14.58 20.85 -8.83
CA GLY A 29 -13.22 20.66 -9.31
C GLY A 29 -12.23 20.33 -8.20
N LYS A 30 -12.68 19.72 -7.10
CA LYS A 30 -11.82 19.22 -6.03
C LYS A 30 -11.82 17.71 -6.03
N THR A 31 -10.62 17.12 -5.99
CA THR A 31 -10.48 15.70 -5.74
C THR A 31 -11.00 15.37 -4.34
N GLY A 32 -11.73 14.26 -4.23
CA GLY A 32 -12.18 13.74 -2.94
C GLY A 32 -12.96 12.46 -3.09
N TRP A 33 -13.36 11.90 -1.94
CA TRP A 33 -14.10 10.65 -1.89
C TRP A 33 -15.37 10.64 -2.75
N SER A 34 -16.10 11.76 -2.84
CA SER A 34 -17.31 11.86 -3.67
C SER A 34 -17.03 11.56 -5.15
N THR A 35 -15.99 12.17 -5.72
CA THR A 35 -15.58 11.93 -7.12
C THR A 35 -15.09 10.51 -7.32
N VAL A 36 -14.25 10.00 -6.41
CA VAL A 36 -13.70 8.63 -6.51
C VAL A 36 -14.81 7.58 -6.40
N TYR A 37 -15.77 7.74 -5.47
CA TYR A 37 -16.94 6.87 -5.37
C TYR A 37 -17.83 6.94 -6.62
N GLY A 38 -17.93 8.13 -7.24
CA GLY A 38 -18.53 8.30 -8.55
C GLY A 38 -17.88 7.44 -9.62
N LEU A 39 -16.56 7.57 -9.79
CA LEU A 39 -15.78 6.78 -10.76
C LEU A 39 -15.91 5.27 -10.51
N THR A 40 -15.86 4.83 -9.25
CA THR A 40 -16.05 3.41 -8.88
C THR A 40 -17.42 2.90 -9.27
N ARG A 41 -18.49 3.65 -8.97
CA ARG A 41 -19.87 3.26 -9.31
C ARG A 41 -20.13 3.31 -10.82
N ALA A 42 -19.55 4.28 -11.52
CA ALA A 42 -19.57 4.33 -12.98
C ALA A 42 -18.93 3.07 -13.58
N LEU A 43 -17.74 2.68 -13.10
CA LEU A 43 -17.09 1.46 -13.58
C LEU A 43 -17.93 0.21 -13.29
N GLN A 44 -18.49 0.12 -12.08
CA GLN A 44 -19.37 -0.99 -11.72
C GLN A 44 -20.55 -1.11 -12.69
N HIS A 45 -21.17 0.01 -13.06
CA HIS A 45 -22.23 0.03 -14.07
C HIS A 45 -21.76 -0.47 -15.44
N GLU A 46 -20.62 0.03 -15.93
CA GLU A 46 -20.01 -0.40 -17.20
C GLU A 46 -19.64 -1.90 -17.21
N LEU A 47 -19.34 -2.47 -16.03
CA LEU A 47 -19.10 -3.90 -15.84
C LEU A 47 -20.38 -4.73 -15.66
N GLY A 48 -21.56 -4.11 -15.73
CA GLY A 48 -22.86 -4.77 -15.61
C GLY A 48 -23.30 -5.06 -14.16
N ILE A 49 -22.65 -4.46 -13.16
CA ILE A 49 -23.06 -4.57 -11.74
C ILE A 49 -24.26 -3.65 -11.51
N THR A 50 -25.35 -4.18 -10.95
CA THR A 50 -26.58 -3.42 -10.66
C THR A 50 -26.62 -2.87 -9.23
N GLY A 51 -26.04 -3.57 -8.26
CA GLY A 51 -25.92 -3.13 -6.87
C GLY A 51 -24.68 -2.27 -6.67
N LEU A 52 -24.74 -1.01 -7.10
CA LEU A 52 -23.60 -0.09 -7.06
C LEU A 52 -23.21 0.26 -5.61
N VAL A 53 -21.92 0.21 -5.31
CA VAL A 53 -21.35 0.52 -3.99
C VAL A 53 -20.08 1.35 -4.11
N ASN A 54 -19.74 2.07 -3.06
CA ASN A 54 -18.59 2.98 -3.03
C ASN A 54 -17.22 2.25 -3.00
N ASN A 55 -17.21 0.93 -2.81
CA ASN A 55 -15.98 0.15 -2.70
C ASN A 55 -15.66 -0.61 -3.99
N PHE A 56 -14.38 -0.63 -4.37
CA PHE A 56 -13.87 -1.51 -5.42
C PHE A 56 -13.57 -2.89 -4.81
N GLY A 57 -14.53 -3.81 -4.93
CA GLY A 57 -14.47 -5.14 -4.32
C GLY A 57 -13.99 -6.27 -5.24
N PRO A 58 -13.94 -7.52 -4.74
CA PRO A 58 -13.53 -8.69 -5.52
C PRO A 58 -14.33 -8.89 -6.81
N THR A 59 -15.64 -8.63 -6.81
CA THR A 59 -16.48 -8.72 -8.01
C THR A 59 -16.07 -7.71 -9.07
N SER A 60 -15.84 -6.44 -8.71
CA SER A 60 -15.39 -5.41 -9.65
C SER A 60 -14.02 -5.77 -10.23
N LYS A 61 -13.10 -6.24 -9.38
CA LYS A 61 -11.77 -6.71 -9.80
C LYS A 61 -11.87 -7.84 -10.82
N GLN A 62 -12.67 -8.87 -10.54
CA GLN A 62 -12.83 -10.02 -11.41
C GLN A 62 -13.46 -9.64 -12.75
N LEU A 63 -14.55 -8.87 -12.74
CA LEU A 63 -15.24 -8.46 -13.97
C LEU A 63 -14.37 -7.55 -14.83
N PHE A 64 -13.59 -6.64 -14.21
CA PHE A 64 -12.63 -5.84 -14.95
C PHE A 64 -11.53 -6.70 -15.59
N ASN A 65 -10.99 -7.69 -14.87
CA ASN A 65 -9.97 -8.60 -15.41
C ASN A 65 -10.46 -9.36 -16.65
N ASN A 66 -11.76 -9.67 -16.76
CA ASN A 66 -12.32 -10.33 -17.94
C ASN A 66 -12.25 -9.48 -19.22
N ILE A 67 -12.16 -8.15 -19.09
CA ILE A 67 -12.10 -7.21 -20.22
C ILE A 67 -10.75 -6.48 -20.31
N ALA A 68 -9.84 -6.66 -19.35
CA ALA A 68 -8.58 -5.91 -19.25
C ALA A 68 -7.77 -5.91 -20.56
N SER A 69 -7.71 -7.05 -21.27
CA SER A 69 -6.98 -7.18 -22.53
C SER A 69 -7.55 -6.33 -23.68
N THR A 70 -8.78 -5.81 -23.57
CA THR A 70 -9.37 -4.91 -24.56
C THR A 70 -9.14 -3.44 -24.23
N ILE A 71 -8.77 -3.11 -22.99
CA ILE A 71 -8.55 -1.73 -22.53
C ILE A 71 -7.09 -1.35 -22.78
N VAL A 72 -6.78 -1.15 -24.06
CA VAL A 72 -5.43 -0.84 -24.56
C VAL A 72 -5.48 0.37 -25.50
N VAL A 73 -4.31 0.83 -25.98
CA VAL A 73 -4.22 1.96 -26.90
C VAL A 73 -5.16 1.77 -28.10
N GLY A 74 -6.04 2.74 -28.31
CA GLY A 74 -7.07 2.71 -29.36
C GLY A 74 -8.47 2.31 -28.87
N TYR A 75 -8.61 1.79 -27.64
CA TYR A 75 -9.92 1.60 -27.01
C TYR A 75 -10.65 2.94 -26.86
N THR A 76 -11.95 2.95 -27.15
CA THR A 76 -12.83 4.09 -26.93
C THR A 76 -14.06 3.67 -26.14
N GLY A 77 -14.49 4.52 -25.20
CA GLY A 77 -15.68 4.27 -24.41
C GLY A 77 -15.62 4.85 -23.00
N ASN A 78 -16.68 4.62 -22.24
CA ASN A 78 -16.86 5.14 -20.89
C ASN A 78 -15.76 4.68 -19.91
N ILE A 79 -15.21 3.48 -20.07
CA ILE A 79 -14.11 2.99 -19.23
C ILE A 79 -12.83 3.84 -19.42
N ALA A 80 -12.58 4.35 -20.62
CA ALA A 80 -11.44 5.25 -20.84
C ALA A 80 -11.66 6.60 -20.14
N TYR A 81 -12.88 7.16 -20.18
CA TYR A 81 -13.23 8.34 -19.38
C TYR A 81 -13.00 8.09 -17.88
N ILE A 82 -13.40 6.92 -17.37
CA ILE A 82 -13.20 6.57 -15.95
C ILE A 82 -11.71 6.52 -15.61
N ILE A 83 -10.89 5.91 -16.47
CA ILE A 83 -9.45 5.82 -16.27
C ILE A 83 -8.81 7.21 -16.31
N GLN A 84 -9.14 8.03 -17.31
CA GLN A 84 -8.65 9.41 -17.43
C GLN A 84 -9.06 10.24 -16.21
N GLY A 85 -10.33 10.18 -15.79
CA GLY A 85 -10.84 10.87 -14.60
C GLY A 85 -10.17 10.41 -13.31
N GLY A 86 -9.87 9.11 -13.19
CA GLY A 86 -9.08 8.55 -12.11
C GLY A 86 -7.68 9.15 -12.06
N PHE A 87 -7.00 9.27 -13.20
CA PHE A 87 -5.67 9.88 -13.26
C PHE A 87 -5.67 11.37 -12.90
N TRP A 88 -6.67 12.13 -13.35
CA TRP A 88 -6.84 13.51 -12.92
C TRP A 88 -7.02 13.61 -11.40
N CYS A 89 -7.79 12.71 -10.81
CA CYS A 89 -7.91 12.62 -9.35
C CYS A 89 -6.59 12.26 -8.66
N LYS A 90 -5.70 11.50 -9.31
CA LYS A 90 -4.34 11.18 -8.82
C LYS A 90 -3.31 12.28 -9.09
N GLY A 91 -3.67 13.35 -9.81
CA GLY A 91 -2.71 14.38 -10.25
C GLY A 91 -1.72 13.89 -11.31
N ILE A 92 -2.11 12.88 -12.11
CA ILE A 92 -1.34 12.38 -13.24
C ILE A 92 -2.07 12.77 -14.52
N THR A 93 -1.38 13.39 -15.48
CA THR A 93 -1.97 13.80 -16.77
C THR A 93 -2.12 12.60 -17.71
N PRO A 94 -3.34 12.19 -18.09
CA PRO A 94 -3.60 11.07 -19.00
C PRO A 94 -3.77 11.48 -20.47
N GLY A 95 -3.42 12.72 -20.83
CA GLY A 95 -3.75 13.34 -22.11
C GLY A 95 -5.07 14.10 -22.02
N GLU A 96 -5.89 14.02 -23.07
CA GLU A 96 -7.22 14.63 -23.09
C GLU A 96 -8.24 13.83 -22.26
N PHE A 97 -9.40 14.43 -21.99
CA PHE A 97 -10.56 13.77 -21.39
C PHE A 97 -11.62 13.52 -22.48
N ASP A 98 -11.33 12.55 -23.34
CA ASP A 98 -12.04 12.30 -24.61
C ASP A 98 -12.62 10.87 -24.70
N GLY A 99 -12.45 10.05 -23.67
CA GLY A 99 -12.93 8.68 -23.67
C GLY A 99 -12.13 7.77 -24.60
N LYS A 100 -10.89 8.13 -24.95
CA LYS A 100 -9.97 7.29 -25.72
C LYS A 100 -8.77 6.90 -24.86
N PHE A 101 -8.51 5.60 -24.76
CA PHE A 101 -7.25 5.12 -24.19
C PHE A 101 -6.13 5.43 -25.20
N SER A 102 -5.50 6.59 -25.04
CA SER A 102 -4.46 7.11 -25.95
C SER A 102 -3.07 6.63 -25.53
N THR A 103 -2.04 7.01 -26.29
CA THR A 103 -0.64 6.84 -25.89
C THR A 103 -0.30 7.64 -24.63
N ASP A 104 -0.96 8.76 -24.40
CA ASP A 104 -0.78 9.57 -23.19
C ASP A 104 -1.43 8.90 -21.98
N THR A 105 -2.62 8.32 -22.16
CA THR A 105 -3.27 7.52 -21.11
C THR A 105 -2.45 6.28 -20.76
N ALA A 106 -1.87 5.61 -21.77
CA ALA A 106 -0.92 4.53 -21.57
C ALA A 106 0.32 4.98 -20.79
N SER A 107 0.83 6.19 -21.05
CA SER A 107 1.98 6.77 -20.34
C SER A 107 1.65 7.17 -18.90
N ALA A 108 0.40 7.56 -18.61
CA ALA A 108 -0.07 7.78 -17.24
C ALA A 108 -0.11 6.47 -16.45
N VAL A 109 -0.50 5.35 -17.08
CA VAL A 109 -0.43 4.01 -16.47
C VAL A 109 1.00 3.67 -16.08
N THR A 110 1.95 3.75 -17.00
CA THR A 110 3.36 3.43 -16.70
C THR A 110 3.96 4.38 -15.65
N THR A 111 3.57 5.65 -15.67
CA THR A 111 3.94 6.63 -14.64
C THR A 111 3.46 6.19 -13.26
N MET A 112 2.19 5.83 -13.12
CA MET A 112 1.64 5.38 -11.84
C MET A 112 2.29 4.07 -11.37
N LYS A 113 2.51 3.09 -12.26
CA LYS A 113 3.21 1.85 -11.92
C LYS A 113 4.63 2.11 -11.41
N THR A 114 5.35 3.02 -12.06
CA THR A 114 6.69 3.45 -11.64
C THR A 114 6.64 4.13 -10.27
N LYS A 115 5.70 5.05 -10.06
CA LYS A 115 5.51 5.72 -8.76
C LYS A 115 5.15 4.73 -7.65
N ALA A 116 4.35 3.70 -7.96
CA ALA A 116 3.97 2.62 -7.06
C ALA A 116 5.05 1.56 -6.85
N GLY A 117 6.16 1.60 -7.60
CA GLY A 117 7.25 0.64 -7.49
C GLY A 117 6.96 -0.73 -8.12
N LEU A 118 6.02 -0.85 -9.05
CA LEU A 118 5.69 -2.15 -9.64
C LEU A 118 6.79 -2.65 -10.58
N ALA A 119 7.01 -3.97 -10.59
CA ALA A 119 7.92 -4.63 -11.52
C ALA A 119 7.42 -4.56 -12.98
N ASP A 120 6.10 -4.59 -13.18
CA ASP A 120 5.48 -4.46 -14.50
C ASP A 120 5.57 -3.01 -15.00
N THR A 121 6.29 -2.82 -16.10
CA THR A 121 6.51 -1.53 -16.75
C THR A 121 5.61 -1.31 -17.98
N SER A 122 4.72 -2.26 -18.29
CA SER A 122 3.76 -2.13 -19.39
C SER A 122 2.63 -1.15 -19.09
N SER A 123 1.91 -0.73 -20.13
CA SER A 123 0.68 0.06 -19.99
C SER A 123 -0.58 -0.78 -19.77
N ALA A 124 -0.45 -2.09 -19.51
CA ALA A 124 -1.60 -2.95 -19.23
C ALA A 124 -2.30 -2.52 -17.94
N VAL A 125 -3.63 -2.48 -17.95
CA VAL A 125 -4.43 -2.14 -16.78
C VAL A 125 -5.18 -3.38 -16.34
N ASP A 126 -4.94 -3.83 -15.11
CA ASP A 126 -5.68 -4.94 -14.49
C ASP A 126 -6.57 -4.43 -13.35
N GLY A 127 -7.31 -5.35 -12.71
CA GLY A 127 -8.20 -5.01 -11.61
C GLY A 127 -7.48 -4.53 -10.35
N ASN A 128 -6.21 -4.90 -10.12
CA ASN A 128 -5.41 -4.35 -9.02
C ASN A 128 -5.06 -2.88 -9.30
N PHE A 129 -4.63 -2.59 -10.52
CA PHE A 129 -4.36 -1.23 -10.98
C PHE A 129 -5.61 -0.36 -10.88
N MET A 130 -6.76 -0.86 -11.34
CA MET A 130 -8.02 -0.12 -11.24
C MET A 130 -8.46 0.13 -9.79
N ALA A 131 -8.29 -0.85 -8.89
CA ALA A 131 -8.57 -0.65 -7.48
C ALA A 131 -7.70 0.46 -6.86
N ALA A 132 -6.43 0.53 -7.26
CA ALA A 132 -5.48 1.55 -6.81
C ALA A 132 -5.71 2.92 -7.46
N LEU A 133 -6.17 2.94 -8.71
CA LEU A 133 -6.54 4.16 -9.42
C LEU A 133 -7.82 4.76 -8.83
N LEU A 134 -8.80 3.92 -8.49
CA LEU A 134 -10.13 4.33 -8.02
C LEU A 134 -10.25 4.30 -6.49
N ASN A 135 -9.21 4.80 -5.82
CA ASN A 135 -9.18 5.02 -4.37
C ASN A 135 -8.45 6.34 -4.05
N MET A 136 -8.21 6.64 -2.77
CA MET A 136 -7.49 7.86 -2.34
C MET A 136 -5.99 7.66 -2.08
N SER A 137 -5.40 6.51 -2.43
CA SER A 137 -3.97 6.25 -2.27
C SER A 137 -3.13 7.27 -3.06
N SER A 138 -2.10 7.83 -2.42
CA SER A 138 -1.09 8.65 -3.10
C SER A 138 0.13 7.82 -3.48
N PHE A 139 0.71 8.12 -4.64
CA PHE A 139 1.96 7.50 -5.12
C PHE A 139 3.11 8.52 -5.23
N ASP A 140 2.85 9.76 -4.81
CA ASP A 140 3.82 10.83 -4.69
C ASP A 140 4.23 11.02 -3.24
N LEU A 141 5.49 11.40 -3.02
CA LEU A 141 6.02 11.68 -1.70
C LEU A 141 5.33 12.91 -1.09
N LEU A 142 4.63 12.71 0.01
CA LEU A 142 3.84 13.74 0.69
C LEU A 142 4.68 14.52 1.71
N THR A 143 5.71 15.23 1.23
CA THR A 143 6.66 15.96 2.11
C THR A 143 5.98 16.97 3.02
N ALA A 144 4.94 17.67 2.54
CA ALA A 144 4.18 18.63 3.32
C ALA A 144 3.40 17.99 4.49
N GLN A 145 3.15 16.68 4.43
CA GLN A 145 2.49 15.87 5.46
C GLN A 145 3.50 15.03 6.28
N GLY A 146 4.80 15.32 6.17
CA GLY A 146 5.86 14.60 6.86
C GLY A 146 6.29 13.30 6.18
N GLY A 147 5.95 13.11 4.90
CA GLY A 147 6.38 11.96 4.11
C GLY A 147 7.91 11.85 4.04
N ASP A 148 8.42 10.66 4.32
CA ASP A 148 9.85 10.35 4.35
C ASP A 148 10.24 9.53 3.11
N ALA A 149 11.31 9.96 2.43
CA ALA A 149 11.77 9.32 1.19
C ALA A 149 12.23 7.87 1.39
N LYS A 150 12.77 7.50 2.55
CA LYS A 150 13.13 6.10 2.83
C LYS A 150 11.91 5.25 3.10
N ILE A 151 10.89 5.77 3.78
CA ILE A 151 9.59 5.08 3.93
C ILE A 151 8.96 4.86 2.55
N ARG A 152 9.02 5.86 1.67
CA ARG A 152 8.53 5.71 0.30
C ARG A 152 9.27 4.62 -0.46
N LYS A 153 10.60 4.59 -0.38
CA LYS A 153 11.42 3.54 -1.02
C LYS A 153 11.04 2.14 -0.50
N MET A 154 10.79 2.01 0.81
CA MET A 154 10.29 0.78 1.41
C MET A 154 8.89 0.41 0.87
N GLN A 155 7.93 1.34 0.84
CA GLN A 155 6.59 1.10 0.28
C GLN A 155 6.64 0.63 -1.19
N GLN A 156 7.50 1.26 -1.99
CA GLN A 156 7.70 0.86 -3.39
C GLN A 156 8.28 -0.55 -3.49
N GLN A 157 9.27 -0.90 -2.65
CA GLN A 157 9.83 -2.25 -2.63
C GLN A 157 8.80 -3.29 -2.14
N LEU A 158 7.96 -2.94 -1.16
CA LEU A 158 6.87 -3.81 -0.70
C LEU A 158 5.88 -4.12 -1.82
N ASN A 159 5.46 -3.10 -2.57
CA ASN A 159 4.62 -3.28 -3.75
C ASN A 159 5.33 -4.08 -4.86
N HIS A 160 6.65 -3.91 -5.04
CA HIS A 160 7.42 -4.65 -6.04
C HIS A 160 7.46 -6.15 -5.74
N ASP A 161 7.86 -6.51 -4.52
CA ASP A 161 8.22 -7.88 -4.14
C ASP A 161 7.01 -8.69 -3.65
N TYR A 162 6.01 -8.03 -3.05
CA TYR A 162 4.90 -8.69 -2.36
C TYR A 162 3.52 -8.30 -2.91
N LEU A 163 3.46 -7.81 -4.15
CA LEU A 163 2.22 -7.41 -4.84
C LEU A 163 1.07 -8.43 -4.72
N ALA A 164 1.40 -9.72 -4.77
CA ALA A 164 0.43 -10.81 -4.73
C ALA A 164 -0.29 -10.93 -3.38
N TYR A 165 0.30 -10.41 -2.30
CA TYR A 165 -0.24 -10.46 -0.94
C TYR A 165 -1.07 -9.22 -0.61
N THR A 166 -0.59 -8.03 -1.01
CA THR A 166 -1.18 -6.76 -0.59
C THR A 166 -2.01 -6.07 -1.67
N GLY A 167 -1.80 -6.42 -2.93
CA GLY A 167 -2.15 -5.52 -4.03
C GLY A 167 -1.26 -4.27 -4.02
N ILE A 168 -1.72 -3.21 -4.68
CA ILE A 168 -0.97 -1.95 -4.80
C ILE A 168 -1.36 -1.03 -3.65
N LEU A 169 -0.42 -0.75 -2.75
CA LEU A 169 -0.58 0.16 -1.62
C LEU A 169 0.03 1.54 -1.90
N PRO A 170 -0.36 2.60 -1.16
CA PRO A 170 0.23 3.93 -1.29
C PRO A 170 1.77 3.93 -1.19
N CYS A 171 2.40 4.84 -1.92
CA CYS A 171 3.85 5.11 -1.85
C CYS A 171 4.06 6.60 -1.54
N ASP A 172 3.46 7.04 -0.44
CA ASP A 172 3.38 8.44 0.00
C ASP A 172 4.50 8.86 0.96
N GLY A 173 5.30 7.91 1.43
CA GLY A 173 6.33 8.12 2.44
C GLY A 173 5.80 8.21 3.88
N ILE A 174 4.53 7.88 4.12
CA ILE A 174 3.93 7.91 5.45
C ILE A 174 3.75 6.48 5.96
N TYR A 175 4.34 6.19 7.13
CA TYR A 175 4.12 4.91 7.79
C TYR A 175 2.73 4.88 8.42
N GLN A 176 1.91 3.93 7.97
CA GLN A 176 0.51 3.80 8.36
C GLN A 176 0.15 2.32 8.49
N ARG A 177 -1.09 2.05 8.92
CA ARG A 177 -1.58 0.68 9.17
C ARG A 177 -1.33 -0.25 7.99
N ASP A 178 -1.64 0.18 6.77
CA ASP A 178 -1.49 -0.65 5.58
C ASP A 178 -0.02 -0.98 5.29
N THR A 179 0.90 -0.02 5.53
CA THR A 179 2.34 -0.25 5.44
C THR A 179 2.83 -1.25 6.49
N ASN A 180 2.31 -1.18 7.73
CA ASN A 180 2.63 -2.17 8.77
C ASN A 180 2.11 -3.56 8.39
N SER A 181 0.86 -3.66 7.93
CA SER A 181 0.29 -4.92 7.44
C SER A 181 1.11 -5.49 6.28
N ALA A 182 1.61 -4.65 5.37
CA ALA A 182 2.47 -5.05 4.28
C ALA A 182 3.83 -5.60 4.75
N LEU A 183 4.42 -5.04 5.81
CA LEU A 183 5.63 -5.61 6.43
C LEU A 183 5.39 -7.01 7.00
N ILE A 184 4.22 -7.24 7.62
CA ILE A 184 3.84 -8.56 8.13
C ILE A 184 3.58 -9.54 6.97
N TYR A 185 2.93 -9.09 5.89
CA TYR A 185 2.78 -9.91 4.68
C TYR A 185 4.13 -10.25 4.05
N ALA A 186 5.09 -9.33 4.04
CA ALA A 186 6.45 -9.60 3.59
C ALA A 186 7.11 -10.69 4.43
N LEU A 187 7.00 -10.60 5.77
CA LEU A 187 7.49 -11.65 6.67
C LEU A 187 6.85 -13.01 6.35
N GLN A 188 5.52 -13.06 6.26
CA GLN A 188 4.77 -14.29 5.95
C GLN A 188 5.13 -14.88 4.58
N ALA A 189 5.37 -14.03 3.58
CA ALA A 189 5.81 -14.47 2.25
C ALA A 189 7.22 -15.11 2.32
N GLU A 190 8.12 -14.54 3.11
CA GLU A 190 9.47 -15.09 3.29
C GLU A 190 9.47 -16.39 4.10
N GLU A 191 8.57 -16.51 5.08
CA GLU A 191 8.22 -17.75 5.80
C GLU A 191 7.55 -18.81 4.90
N LYS A 192 7.25 -18.48 3.63
CA LYS A 192 6.62 -19.35 2.62
C LYS A 192 5.13 -19.64 2.85
N LEU A 193 4.43 -18.79 3.59
CA LEU A 193 2.97 -18.85 3.68
C LEU A 193 2.36 -18.46 2.33
N SER A 194 1.39 -19.22 1.86
CA SER A 194 0.67 -18.90 0.62
C SER A 194 -0.15 -17.61 0.76
N THR A 195 -0.51 -16.97 -0.37
CA THR A 195 -1.40 -15.79 -0.37
C THR A 195 -2.80 -16.08 0.17
N SER A 196 -3.23 -17.36 0.20
CA SER A 196 -4.48 -17.78 0.83
C SER A 196 -4.37 -18.03 2.34
N THR A 197 -3.15 -18.16 2.87
CA THR A 197 -2.87 -18.43 4.29
C THR A 197 -2.40 -17.18 5.02
N ALA A 198 -1.59 -16.35 4.36
CA ALA A 198 -1.10 -15.10 4.90
C ALA A 198 -2.27 -14.15 5.21
N THR A 199 -2.17 -13.42 6.31
CA THR A 199 -3.25 -12.57 6.84
C THR A 199 -2.82 -11.14 7.09
N GLY A 200 -1.52 -10.85 7.02
CA GLY A 200 -0.97 -9.56 7.44
C GLY A 200 -1.06 -9.33 8.95
N ALA A 201 -1.46 -10.35 9.72
CA ALA A 201 -1.47 -10.34 11.17
C ALA A 201 -0.38 -11.27 11.72
N TYR A 202 0.25 -10.86 12.82
CA TYR A 202 1.31 -11.62 13.47
C TYR A 202 0.70 -12.68 14.42
N GLY A 203 0.16 -13.75 13.84
CA GLY A 203 -0.50 -14.84 14.57
C GLY A 203 0.44 -15.97 14.99
N PRO A 204 -0.11 -17.07 15.56
CA PRO A 204 0.68 -18.22 16.02
C PRO A 204 1.56 -18.85 14.94
N THR A 205 1.08 -18.96 13.69
CA THR A 205 1.87 -19.50 12.57
C THR A 205 3.05 -18.59 12.26
N THR A 206 2.82 -17.29 12.01
CA THR A 206 3.91 -16.31 11.80
C THR A 206 4.91 -16.38 12.95
N LYS A 207 4.44 -16.43 14.20
CA LYS A 207 5.29 -16.54 15.39
C LYS A 207 6.16 -17.80 15.41
N ALA A 208 5.60 -18.95 15.03
CA ALA A 208 6.34 -20.20 14.99
C ALA A 208 7.39 -20.21 13.87
N ASP A 209 7.08 -19.57 12.74
CA ASP A 209 7.92 -19.58 11.54
C ASP A 209 8.93 -18.42 11.49
N THR A 210 8.79 -17.43 12.39
CA THR A 210 9.71 -16.28 12.48
C THR A 210 11.15 -16.76 12.72
N PRO A 211 12.09 -16.42 11.83
CA PRO A 211 13.47 -16.87 11.97
C PRO A 211 14.24 -16.03 13.00
N THR A 212 15.39 -16.57 13.41
CA THR A 212 16.46 -15.78 14.03
C THR A 212 17.50 -15.44 12.97
N VAL A 213 17.61 -14.17 12.62
CA VAL A 213 18.67 -13.68 11.73
C VAL A 213 19.91 -13.26 12.51
N LYS A 214 21.10 -13.35 11.92
CA LYS A 214 22.38 -13.12 12.59
C LYS A 214 23.32 -12.22 11.80
N GLN A 215 24.25 -11.59 12.51
CA GLN A 215 25.33 -10.81 11.90
C GLN A 215 26.04 -11.60 10.79
N GLY A 216 26.23 -10.95 9.64
CA GLY A 216 26.86 -11.54 8.46
C GLY A 216 25.90 -12.23 7.49
N GLU A 217 24.63 -12.40 7.85
CA GLU A 217 23.62 -12.91 6.92
C GLU A 217 23.15 -11.85 5.92
N THR A 218 22.82 -12.32 4.70
CA THR A 218 22.20 -11.52 3.65
C THR A 218 20.92 -12.19 3.19
N ASN A 219 19.75 -11.65 3.55
CA ASN A 219 18.45 -12.19 3.13
C ASN A 219 17.30 -11.17 3.31
N ASN A 220 16.10 -11.54 2.87
CA ASN A 220 14.93 -10.68 2.95
C ASN A 220 14.39 -10.51 4.39
N PHE A 221 14.60 -11.47 5.29
CA PHE A 221 14.26 -11.30 6.71
C PHE A 221 15.09 -10.19 7.36
N VAL A 222 16.37 -10.08 7.01
CA VAL A 222 17.22 -8.96 7.42
C VAL A 222 16.71 -7.64 6.83
N ARG A 223 16.24 -7.62 5.58
CA ARG A 223 15.64 -6.40 5.00
C ARG A 223 14.38 -5.98 5.75
N ILE A 224 13.54 -6.93 6.13
CA ILE A 224 12.34 -6.69 6.95
C ILE A 224 12.72 -6.16 8.34
N LEU A 225 13.78 -6.71 8.96
CA LEU A 225 14.35 -6.19 10.20
C LEU A 225 14.83 -4.73 10.04
N GLN A 226 15.58 -4.42 8.98
CA GLN A 226 16.05 -3.05 8.68
C GLN A 226 14.88 -2.07 8.51
N TRP A 227 13.82 -2.48 7.80
CA TRP A 227 12.59 -1.69 7.66
C TRP A 227 11.92 -1.46 9.02
N GLY A 228 11.73 -2.54 9.80
CA GLY A 228 11.14 -2.48 11.14
C GLY A 228 11.90 -1.52 12.05
N LEU A 229 13.23 -1.64 12.11
CA LEU A 229 14.09 -0.77 12.92
C LEU A 229 14.01 0.70 12.45
N TYR A 230 13.85 0.94 11.15
CA TYR A 230 13.72 2.31 10.64
C TYR A 230 12.39 2.96 11.03
N VAL A 231 11.27 2.24 10.90
CA VAL A 231 9.94 2.79 11.24
C VAL A 231 9.73 2.89 12.75
N ASN A 232 10.48 2.14 13.55
CA ASN A 232 10.52 2.25 15.00
C ASN A 232 11.62 3.22 15.46
N ASN A 233 11.29 4.52 15.51
CA ASN A 233 12.18 5.60 15.99
C ASN A 233 13.49 5.76 15.20
N LYS A 234 13.52 5.35 13.92
CA LYS A 234 14.72 5.47 13.07
C LYS A 234 15.95 4.81 13.70
N ALA A 235 15.76 3.69 14.42
CA ALA A 235 16.84 2.97 15.09
C ALA A 235 17.94 2.51 14.11
N TYR A 236 17.56 2.19 12.86
CA TYR A 236 18.48 1.90 11.76
C TYR A 236 18.30 2.90 10.61
N THR A 237 19.33 3.69 10.27
CA THR A 237 19.28 4.70 9.20
C THR A 237 20.13 4.35 7.98
N GLY A 238 20.67 3.12 7.90
CA GLY A 238 21.44 2.63 6.76
C GLY A 238 20.58 2.25 5.55
N ASP A 239 21.15 1.46 4.65
CA ASP A 239 20.48 1.01 3.42
C ASP A 239 19.68 -0.27 3.65
N PHE A 240 18.54 -0.39 2.98
CA PHE A 240 17.67 -1.57 3.08
C PHE A 240 18.12 -2.70 2.13
N ASP A 241 19.38 -3.09 2.24
CA ASP A 241 20.02 -4.05 1.35
C ASP A 241 19.79 -5.51 1.76
N GLY A 242 19.35 -5.75 2.99
CA GLY A 242 19.19 -7.08 3.57
C GLY A 242 20.49 -7.67 4.11
N ASN A 243 21.55 -6.87 4.30
CA ASN A 243 22.81 -7.29 4.93
C ASN A 243 22.80 -6.98 6.44
N TYR A 244 23.05 -8.00 7.27
CA TYR A 244 23.16 -7.82 8.71
C TYR A 244 24.58 -7.39 9.07
N ASP A 245 24.89 -6.13 8.75
CA ASP A 245 26.19 -5.52 8.98
C ASP A 245 26.36 -4.98 10.42
N SER A 246 27.49 -4.31 10.68
CA SER A 246 27.77 -3.70 11.99
C SER A 246 26.83 -2.54 12.35
N ALA A 247 26.23 -1.88 11.36
CA ALA A 247 25.23 -0.84 11.60
C ALA A 247 23.89 -1.46 12.05
N VAL A 248 23.49 -2.60 11.46
CA VAL A 248 22.33 -3.37 11.94
C VAL A 248 22.58 -3.90 13.35
N VAL A 249 23.79 -4.42 13.65
CA VAL A 249 24.14 -4.84 15.03
C VAL A 249 23.96 -3.70 16.03
N THR A 250 24.47 -2.52 15.70
CA THR A 250 24.34 -1.32 16.55
C THR A 250 22.87 -0.93 16.75
N ALA A 251 22.07 -0.97 15.69
CA ALA A 251 20.65 -0.64 15.73
C ALA A 251 19.84 -1.65 16.56
N VAL A 252 20.09 -2.95 16.39
CA VAL A 252 19.42 -4.00 17.17
C VAL A 252 19.80 -3.90 18.64
N LYS A 253 21.08 -3.73 18.97
CA LYS A 253 21.53 -3.55 20.36
C LYS A 253 20.86 -2.33 21.02
N LYS A 254 20.74 -1.23 20.27
CA LYS A 254 20.02 -0.04 20.76
C LYS A 254 18.54 -0.35 20.98
N PHE A 255 17.89 -0.99 20.01
CA PHE A 255 16.47 -1.33 20.09
C PHE A 255 16.16 -2.29 21.26
N GLU A 256 17.00 -3.30 21.48
CA GLU A 256 16.91 -4.19 22.65
C GLU A 256 16.92 -3.41 23.95
N SER A 257 17.86 -2.45 24.08
CA SER A 257 17.95 -1.58 25.25
C SER A 257 16.73 -0.68 25.41
N ASP A 258 16.27 -0.05 24.33
CA ASP A 258 15.12 0.86 24.35
C ASP A 258 13.81 0.13 24.71
N GLN A 259 13.67 -1.14 24.31
CA GLN A 259 12.46 -1.95 24.52
C GLN A 259 12.56 -2.89 25.73
N ALA A 260 13.66 -2.82 26.49
CA ALA A 260 13.96 -3.73 27.60
C ALA A 260 13.77 -5.21 27.20
N LEU A 261 14.33 -5.59 26.06
CA LEU A 261 14.38 -6.97 25.58
C LEU A 261 15.61 -7.68 26.16
N THR A 262 15.58 -9.01 26.18
CA THR A 262 16.77 -9.81 26.49
C THR A 262 17.83 -9.51 25.44
N THR A 263 19.01 -9.08 25.89
CA THR A 263 20.05 -8.66 24.94
C THR A 263 20.71 -9.85 24.24
N THR A 264 20.98 -9.66 22.95
CA THR A 264 21.83 -10.54 22.13
C THR A 264 23.14 -9.85 21.74
N ASP A 265 23.47 -8.74 22.42
CA ASP A 265 24.48 -7.76 22.00
C ASP A 265 24.25 -7.22 20.58
N GLY A 266 23.03 -7.31 20.07
CA GLY A 266 22.67 -6.99 18.69
C GLY A 266 23.18 -7.97 17.64
N THR A 267 23.80 -9.09 18.05
CA THR A 267 24.39 -10.07 17.11
C THR A 267 23.35 -10.95 16.43
N SER A 268 22.11 -10.96 16.93
CA SER A 268 20.99 -11.66 16.31
C SER A 268 19.65 -10.97 16.56
N ALA A 269 18.67 -11.19 15.70
CA ALA A 269 17.30 -10.76 15.91
C ALA A 269 16.34 -11.93 15.67
N GLY A 270 15.62 -12.33 16.72
CA GLY A 270 14.61 -13.39 16.67
C GLY A 270 13.21 -12.89 16.99
N VAL A 271 12.32 -13.82 17.34
CA VAL A 271 10.88 -13.57 17.52
C VAL A 271 10.54 -12.39 18.43
N ASP A 272 11.26 -12.20 19.55
CA ASP A 272 11.00 -11.10 20.47
C ASP A 272 11.24 -9.73 19.83
N ILE A 273 12.28 -9.61 19.00
CA ILE A 273 12.61 -8.36 18.29
C ILE A 273 11.61 -8.14 17.15
N PHE A 274 11.36 -9.15 16.31
CA PHE A 274 10.39 -9.02 15.21
C PHE A 274 8.99 -8.67 15.70
N MET A 275 8.49 -9.33 16.73
CA MET A 275 7.18 -9.01 17.30
C MET A 275 7.16 -7.61 17.91
N SER A 276 8.23 -7.17 18.57
CA SER A 276 8.32 -5.80 19.13
C SER A 276 8.39 -4.72 18.04
N LEU A 277 8.90 -5.05 16.85
CA LEU A 277 8.95 -4.12 15.71
C LEU A 277 7.62 -4.05 14.94
N LEU A 278 6.92 -5.18 14.80
CA LEU A 278 5.79 -5.33 13.88
C LEU A 278 4.42 -5.36 14.57
N THR A 279 4.40 -5.46 15.90
CA THR A 279 3.17 -5.45 16.70
C THR A 279 3.29 -4.48 17.87
N SER A 280 2.20 -3.82 18.21
CA SER A 280 2.20 -2.85 19.32
C SER A 280 2.39 -3.49 20.70
N ALA A 281 2.07 -4.77 20.86
CA ALA A 281 2.18 -5.48 22.13
C ALA A 281 3.51 -6.23 22.32
N GLY A 282 4.33 -6.33 21.27
CA GLY A 282 5.51 -7.21 21.27
C GLY A 282 5.13 -8.68 21.45
N ASN A 283 6.09 -9.50 21.90
CA ASN A 283 5.82 -10.90 22.23
C ASN A 283 5.15 -11.00 23.63
N PRO A 284 3.87 -11.42 23.74
CA PRO A 284 3.20 -11.54 25.03
C PRO A 284 3.71 -12.70 25.89
N ASP A 285 4.42 -13.67 25.28
CA ASP A 285 4.94 -14.84 25.98
C ASP A 285 6.37 -14.63 26.50
N ARG A 286 6.95 -13.43 26.33
CA ARG A 286 8.30 -13.12 26.82
C ARG A 286 8.28 -12.89 28.33
N SER A 287 9.35 -13.27 29.01
CA SER A 287 9.55 -12.90 30.41
C SER A 287 9.57 -11.38 30.58
N ALA A 288 8.79 -10.87 31.53
CA ALA A 288 8.75 -9.46 31.88
C ALA A 288 8.73 -9.30 33.40
N ILE A 289 9.43 -8.28 33.89
CA ILE A 289 9.44 -7.89 35.31
C ILE A 289 8.48 -6.72 35.60
N ALA A 290 7.99 -6.06 34.56
CA ALA A 290 7.02 -4.98 34.60
C ALA A 290 6.25 -4.92 33.27
N CYS A 291 5.01 -4.46 33.31
CA CYS A 291 4.21 -4.16 32.14
C CYS A 291 3.57 -2.77 32.31
N ASP A 292 3.43 -2.04 31.20
CA ASP A 292 2.64 -0.81 31.21
C ASP A 292 1.16 -1.20 31.31
N THR A 293 0.43 -0.53 32.20
CA THR A 293 -1.00 -0.80 32.41
C THR A 293 -1.78 0.48 32.12
N SER A 294 -3.05 0.36 31.75
CA SER A 294 -3.91 1.52 31.49
C SER A 294 -4.10 2.44 32.72
N TYR A 295 -3.63 2.01 33.90
CA TYR A 295 -3.71 2.77 35.14
C TYR A 295 -2.37 3.43 35.45
N GLN A 296 -2.39 4.74 35.62
CA GLN A 296 -1.25 5.51 36.06
C GLN A 296 -0.82 5.06 37.46
N LEU A 297 0.45 4.69 37.63
CA LEU A 297 1.01 4.40 38.95
C LEU A 297 1.03 5.69 39.78
N THR A 298 0.28 5.72 40.87
CA THR A 298 0.35 6.79 41.87
C THR A 298 1.40 6.44 42.93
N PRO A 299 2.26 7.37 43.35
CA PRO A 299 3.13 7.15 44.50
C PRO A 299 2.29 6.79 45.74
N GLU A 300 2.70 5.76 46.47
CA GLU A 300 2.22 5.50 47.85
C GLU A 300 2.79 6.52 48.84
#